data_AF-A0A8X7QCW2-F1
#
_entry.id   AF-A0A8X7QCW2-F1
#
_cell.length_a   1.000
_cell.length_b   1.000
_cell.length_c   1.000
_cell.angle_alpha   90.00
_cell.angle_beta   90.00
_cell.angle_gamma   90.00
#
_symmetry.space_group_name_H-M   'P 1'
#
loop_
_entity.id
_entity.type
_entity.pdbx_description
1 polymer ?
#
loop_
_entity_poly.entity_id
_entity_poly.type
_entity_poly.pdbx_seq_one_letter_code
_entity_poly.pdbx_strand_id
1 'polypeptide(L)'
;MDPTEERRHSKRQNDYTNMLGFVTDSEYGIPRRCPCGGRIIDEVRGKDDYDTLPGKRFFTCKNYEADGFHYRQPWVIGVQEEIERLTKRVEEAEQVMMGVSNLSKQIETLEEQVKILSGQVDYLTVQVADLEKVCFE
;
A
#
# COMPACT_ATOMS: atom_id res chain seq x y z
N MET A 1 20.70 -25.59 26.91
CA MET A 1 20.69 -24.26 26.28
C MET A 1 20.36 -23.24 27.36
N ASP A 2 21.11 -22.14 27.46
CA ASP A 2 20.80 -21.05 28.39
C ASP A 2 19.62 -20.22 27.84
N PRO A 3 18.47 -20.15 28.54
CA PRO A 3 17.31 -19.35 28.10
C PRO A 3 17.60 -17.85 27.94
N THR A 4 18.68 -17.34 28.54
CA THR A 4 19.12 -15.95 28.42
C THR A 4 19.87 -15.73 27.11
N GLU A 5 20.73 -16.66 26.71
CA GLU A 5 21.43 -16.60 25.42
C GLU A 5 20.45 -16.73 24.25
N GLU A 6 19.47 -17.63 24.36
CA GLU A 6 18.44 -17.80 23.33
C GLU A 6 17.63 -16.50 23.13
N ARG A 7 17.18 -15.86 24.22
CA ARG A 7 16.51 -14.55 24.15
C ARG A 7 17.38 -13.47 23.52
N ARG A 8 18.69 -13.43 23.84
CA ARG A 8 19.62 -12.47 23.23
C ARG A 8 19.80 -12.73 21.74
N HIS A 9 19.88 -13.99 21.33
CA HIS A 9 20.01 -14.39 19.94
C HIS A 9 18.77 -14.01 19.14
N SER A 10 17.57 -14.34 19.62
CA SER A 10 16.30 -13.96 18.97
C SER A 10 16.15 -12.45 18.85
N LYS A 11 16.55 -11.69 19.89
CA LYS A 11 16.54 -10.23 19.83
C LYS A 11 17.45 -9.70 18.71
N ARG A 12 18.68 -10.20 18.61
CA ARG A 12 19.62 -9.80 17.54
C ARG A 12 19.08 -10.10 16.14
N GLN A 13 18.46 -11.26 15.96
CA GLN A 13 17.84 -11.61 14.68
C GLN A 13 16.70 -10.64 14.33
N ASN A 14 15.82 -10.35 15.29
CA ASN A 14 14.74 -9.39 15.08
C ASN A 14 15.27 -8.00 14.76
N ASP A 15 16.29 -7.52 15.49
CA ASP A 15 16.92 -6.23 15.24
C ASP A 15 17.54 -6.16 13.83
N TYR A 16 18.17 -7.25 13.37
CA TYR A 16 18.71 -7.37 12.01
C TYR A 16 17.61 -7.35 10.94
N THR A 17 16.53 -8.11 11.11
CA THR A 17 15.38 -8.11 10.20
C THR A 17 14.73 -6.72 10.13
N ASN A 18 14.56 -6.06 11.27
CA ASN A 18 14.04 -4.69 11.30
C ASN A 18 14.94 -3.70 10.56
N MET A 19 16.26 -3.81 10.75
CA MET A 19 17.23 -2.98 10.04
C MET A 19 17.12 -3.14 8.53
N LEU A 20 17.04 -4.38 8.03
CA LEU A 20 16.83 -4.64 6.61
C LEU A 20 15.52 -4.04 6.11
N GLY A 21 14.43 -4.18 6.87
CA GLY A 21 13.15 -3.57 6.56
C GLY A 21 13.22 -2.03 6.48
N PHE A 22 13.99 -1.40 7.38
CA PHE A 22 14.18 0.05 7.33
C PHE A 22 14.97 0.51 6.11
N VAL A 23 15.98 -0.26 5.69
CA VAL A 23 16.73 0.03 4.45
C VAL A 23 15.81 -0.04 3.24
N THR A 24 15.02 -1.12 3.12
CA THR A 24 14.07 -1.28 2.01
C THR A 24 12.99 -0.19 2.00
N ASP A 25 12.49 0.19 3.17
CA ASP A 25 11.48 1.27 3.31
C ASP A 25 12.00 2.64 2.88
N SER A 26 13.33 2.80 2.81
CA SER A 26 14.01 4.05 2.47
C SER A 26 14.67 4.06 1.09
N GLU A 27 14.44 3.02 0.28
CA GLU A 27 14.98 2.98 -1.09
C GLU A 27 14.44 4.13 -1.96
N TYR A 28 13.19 4.55 -1.73
CA TYR A 28 12.55 5.65 -2.45
C TYR A 28 11.60 6.43 -1.55
N GLY A 29 11.66 7.76 -1.63
CA GLY A 29 10.75 8.65 -0.93
C GLY A 29 11.33 9.15 0.38
N ILE A 30 10.45 9.45 1.34
CA ILE A 30 10.86 9.97 2.64
C ILE A 30 11.14 8.79 3.58
N PRO A 31 12.40 8.59 4.05
CA PRO A 31 12.71 7.53 5.00
C PRO A 31 11.89 7.69 6.28
N ARG A 32 11.28 6.61 6.75
CA ARG A 32 10.52 6.62 8.02
C ARG A 32 11.40 6.34 9.23
N ARG A 33 12.42 5.51 9.05
CA ARG A 33 13.41 5.13 10.05
C ARG A 33 14.79 4.99 9.44
N CYS A 34 15.80 5.20 10.27
CA CYS A 34 17.19 4.94 9.94
C CYS A 34 17.52 3.45 10.16
N PRO A 35 18.53 2.87 9.47
CA PRO A 35 18.94 1.48 9.70
C PRO A 35 19.36 1.21 11.15
N CYS A 36 19.82 2.24 11.88
CA CYS A 36 20.09 2.18 13.32
C CYS A 36 18.82 2.11 14.21
N GLY A 37 17.61 2.13 13.64
CA GLY A 37 16.32 2.20 14.34
C GLY A 37 15.93 3.62 14.77
N GLY A 38 16.80 4.61 14.52
CA GLY A 38 16.54 6.02 14.77
C GLY A 38 15.32 6.53 14.02
N ARG A 39 14.56 7.45 14.64
CA ARG A 39 13.49 8.17 13.94
C ARG A 39 14.10 9.20 13.01
N ILE A 40 13.44 9.45 11.89
CA ILE A 40 13.79 10.54 10.97
C ILE A 40 13.09 11.82 11.46
N ILE A 41 13.83 12.92 11.50
CA ILE A 41 13.40 14.26 11.92
C ILE A 41 13.56 15.25 10.77
N ASP A 42 12.74 16.30 10.74
CA ASP A 42 12.92 17.44 9.84
C ASP A 42 13.99 18.37 10.44
N GLU A 43 15.22 18.25 9.94
CA GLU A 43 16.33 19.13 10.29
C GLU A 43 16.23 20.40 9.45
N VAL A 44 16.08 21.55 10.11
CA VAL A 44 16.24 22.86 9.49
C VAL A 44 17.61 23.40 9.89
N ARG A 45 18.54 23.50 8.93
CA ARG A 45 19.84 24.13 9.19
C ARG A 45 19.61 25.62 9.44
N GLY A 46 20.13 26.14 10.56
CA GLY A 46 20.08 27.58 10.87
C GLY A 46 20.77 28.41 9.78
N LYS A 47 20.41 29.70 9.68
CA LYS A 47 21.03 30.63 8.74
C LYS A 47 22.55 30.61 8.92
N ASP A 48 23.28 30.23 7.87
CA ASP A 48 24.66 30.68 7.70
C ASP A 48 24.60 32.20 7.48
N ASP A 49 25.61 32.96 7.90
CA ASP A 49 25.62 34.44 7.80
C ASP A 49 25.48 34.95 6.35
N TYR A 50 25.60 34.04 5.38
CA TYR A 50 25.50 34.26 3.94
C TYR A 50 24.23 33.65 3.30
N ASP A 51 23.40 32.93 4.06
CA ASP A 51 22.21 32.25 3.54
C ASP A 51 20.98 33.15 3.68
N THR A 52 20.58 33.79 2.56
CA THR A 52 19.40 34.67 2.49
C THR A 52 18.09 33.90 2.39
N LEU A 53 18.15 32.60 2.12
CA LEU A 53 17.01 31.71 2.00
C LEU A 53 16.60 31.12 3.36
N PRO A 54 15.34 30.64 3.51
CA PRO A 54 14.97 29.78 4.63
C PRO A 54 15.93 28.58 4.62
N GLY A 55 16.69 28.40 5.70
CA GLY A 55 17.85 27.51 5.71
C GLY A 55 17.56 26.09 5.20
N LYS A 56 18.62 25.44 4.71
CA LYS A 56 18.53 24.11 4.06
C LYS A 56 17.85 23.09 4.96
N ARG A 57 16.93 22.31 4.40
CA ARG A 57 16.16 21.28 5.11
C ARG A 57 16.59 19.87 4.74
N PHE A 58 16.57 18.98 5.73
CA PHE A 58 16.95 17.59 5.58
C PHE A 58 16.01 16.66 6.35
N PHE A 59 15.81 15.47 5.82
CA PHE A 59 15.30 14.33 6.57
C PHE A 59 16.49 13.62 7.23
N THR A 60 16.63 13.79 8.53
CA THR A 60 17.85 13.39 9.26
C THR A 60 17.54 12.38 10.34
N CYS A 61 18.41 11.40 10.56
CA CYS A 61 18.30 10.52 11.70
C CYS A 61 18.48 11.31 13.01
N LYS A 62 17.64 11.06 14.02
CA LYS A 62 17.81 11.66 15.35
C LYS A 62 19.17 11.36 16.01
N ASN A 63 19.82 10.26 15.60
CA ASN A 63 21.12 9.81 16.09
C ASN A 63 22.21 10.08 15.03
N TYR A 64 22.01 11.07 14.16
CA TYR A 64 22.90 11.29 13.03
C TYR A 64 24.34 11.54 13.50
N GLU A 65 25.22 10.69 12.99
CA GLU A 65 26.66 10.88 13.03
C GLU A 65 27.13 11.00 11.57
N ALA A 66 28.19 11.78 11.33
CA ALA A 66 28.76 11.95 9.98
C ALA A 66 29.60 10.72 9.58
N ASP A 67 29.03 9.53 9.77
CA ASP A 67 29.66 8.21 9.61
C ASP A 67 29.28 7.54 8.27
N GLY A 68 28.36 8.14 7.52
CA GLY A 68 27.83 7.59 6.27
C GLY A 68 26.82 6.46 6.46
N PHE A 69 26.52 6.07 7.69
CA PHE A 69 25.52 5.05 8.04
C PHE A 69 24.16 5.68 8.38
N HIS A 70 24.17 6.90 8.92
CA HIS A 70 22.94 7.60 9.30
C HIS A 70 22.36 8.43 8.16
N TYR A 71 21.03 8.34 7.98
CA TYR A 71 20.34 9.18 7.00
C TYR A 71 20.47 10.66 7.31
N ARG A 72 20.78 11.42 6.25
CA ARG A 72 20.65 12.87 6.17
C ARG A 72 20.39 13.24 4.71
N GLN A 73 19.16 13.04 4.29
CA GLN A 73 18.71 13.24 2.91
C GLN A 73 18.19 14.66 2.72
N PRO A 74 18.58 15.38 1.65
CA PRO A 74 17.98 16.67 1.33
C PRO A 74 16.46 16.57 1.18
N TRP A 75 15.73 17.50 1.79
CA TRP A 75 14.26 17.49 1.79
C TRP A 75 13.66 17.41 0.38
N VAL A 76 14.24 18.17 -0.56
CA VAL A 76 13.76 18.22 -1.96
C VAL A 76 13.81 16.85 -2.65
N ILE A 77 14.85 16.05 -2.38
CA ILE A 77 14.99 14.72 -2.98
C ILE A 77 13.92 13.79 -2.42
N GLY A 78 13.81 13.72 -1.09
CA GLY A 78 12.82 12.83 -0.45
C GLY A 78 11.38 13.19 -0.80
N VAL A 79 11.07 14.49 -0.93
CA VAL A 79 9.74 14.94 -1.36
C VAL A 79 9.49 14.64 -2.82
N GLN A 80 10.46 14.85 -3.72
CA GLN A 80 10.30 14.53 -5.12
C GLN A 80 10.01 13.03 -5.32
N GLU A 81 10.84 12.16 -4.73
CA GLU A 81 10.66 10.70 -4.82
C GLU A 81 9.31 10.27 -4.23
N GLU A 82 8.87 10.88 -3.12
CA GLU A 82 7.58 10.57 -2.51
C GLU A 82 6.41 11.04 -3.38
N ILE A 83 6.52 12.19 -4.06
CA ILE A 83 5.53 12.66 -5.02
C ILE A 83 5.44 11.70 -6.22
N GLU A 84 6.57 11.28 -6.79
CA GLU A 84 6.61 10.32 -7.90
C GLU A 84 5.94 8.98 -7.50
N ARG A 85 6.27 8.47 -6.31
CA ARG A 85 5.67 7.25 -5.75
C ARG A 85 4.16 7.39 -5.53
N LEU A 86 3.72 8.51 -4.95
CA LEU A 86 2.29 8.76 -4.71
C LEU A 86 1.52 8.95 -6.01
N THR A 87 2.11 9.62 -6.99
CA THR A 87 1.52 9.82 -8.33
C THR A 87 1.22 8.48 -8.98
N LYS A 88 2.22 7.58 -9.02
CA LYS A 88 2.03 6.22 -9.56
C LYS A 88 0.91 5.45 -8.86
N ARG A 89 0.85 5.52 -7.52
CA ARG A 89 -0.21 4.84 -6.75
C ARG A 89 -1.61 5.42 -7.03
N VAL A 90 -1.70 6.72 -7.30
CA VAL A 90 -2.97 7.37 -7.68
C VAL A 90 -3.40 6.90 -9.07
N GLU A 91 -2.49 6.85 -10.03
CA GLU A 91 -2.78 6.34 -11.38
C GLU A 91 -3.23 4.86 -11.35
N GLU A 92 -2.57 4.02 -10.54
CA GLU A 92 -2.97 2.62 -10.34
C GLU A 92 -4.38 2.51 -9.70
N ALA A 93 -4.68 3.36 -8.71
CA ALA A 93 -5.99 3.38 -8.07
C ALA A 93 -7.09 3.82 -9.04
N GLU A 94 -6.82 4.79 -9.92
CA GLU A 94 -7.76 5.23 -10.96
C GLU A 94 -8.11 4.09 -11.92
N GLN A 95 -7.12 3.30 -12.35
CA GLN A 95 -7.35 2.12 -13.20
C GLN A 95 -8.25 1.09 -12.51
N VAL A 96 -8.03 0.83 -11.22
CA VAL A 96 -8.88 -0.07 -10.44
C VAL A 96 -10.32 0.46 -10.37
N MET A 97 -10.51 1.75 -10.12
CA MET A 97 -11.84 2.37 -10.08
C MET A 97 -12.58 2.25 -11.41
N MET A 98 -11.90 2.45 -12.53
CA MET A 98 -12.47 2.23 -13.87
C MET A 98 -12.88 0.77 -14.06
N GLY A 99 -12.04 -0.17 -13.64
CA GLY A 99 -12.34 -1.60 -13.68
C GLY A 99 -13.58 -1.97 -12.87
N VAL A 100 -13.71 -1.46 -11.64
CA VAL A 100 -14.89 -1.66 -10.79
C VAL A 100 -16.16 -1.15 -11.45
N SER A 101 -16.13 0.07 -12.01
CA SER A 101 -17.29 0.66 -12.71
C SER A 101 -17.76 -0.20 -13.89
N ASN A 102 -16.83 -0.75 -14.68
CA ASN A 102 -17.16 -1.66 -15.78
C ASN A 102 -17.75 -2.99 -15.28
N LEU A 103 -17.17 -3.58 -14.23
CA LEU A 103 -17.69 -4.81 -13.63
C LEU A 103 -19.09 -4.62 -13.05
N SER A 104 -19.37 -3.49 -12.40
CA SER A 104 -20.71 -3.17 -11.88
C SER A 104 -21.77 -3.20 -12.97
N LYS A 105 -21.51 -2.60 -14.14
CA LYS A 105 -22.44 -2.62 -15.29
C LYS A 105 -22.67 -4.03 -15.84
N GLN A 106 -21.63 -4.86 -15.86
CA GLN A 106 -21.76 -6.26 -16.28
C GLN A 106 -22.60 -7.07 -15.29
N ILE A 107 -22.41 -6.84 -13.99
CA ILE A 107 -23.22 -7.48 -12.94
C ILE A 107 -24.68 -7.09 -13.09
N GLU A 108 -25.01 -5.81 -13.23
CA GLU A 108 -26.39 -5.33 -13.45
C GLU A 108 -27.04 -6.00 -14.67
N THR A 109 -26.28 -6.14 -15.77
CA THR A 109 -26.75 -6.79 -16.99
C THR A 109 -27.01 -8.28 -16.76
N LEU A 110 -26.11 -8.97 -16.05
CA LEU A 110 -26.26 -10.39 -15.73
C LEU A 110 -27.42 -10.64 -14.76
N GLU A 111 -27.61 -9.79 -13.77
CA GLU A 111 -28.74 -9.86 -12.84
C GLU A 111 -30.08 -9.77 -13.59
N GLU A 112 -30.19 -8.88 -14.59
CA GLU A 112 -31.39 -8.78 -15.39
C GLU A 112 -31.62 -10.01 -16.28
N GLN A 113 -30.57 -10.54 -16.90
CA GLN A 113 -30.66 -11.78 -17.66
C GLN A 113 -31.11 -12.96 -16.79
N VAL A 114 -30.56 -13.09 -15.57
CA VAL A 114 -30.95 -14.13 -14.61
C VAL A 114 -32.43 -14.02 -14.24
N LYS A 115 -32.95 -12.81 -14.00
CA LYS A 115 -34.38 -12.60 -13.73
C LYS A 115 -35.26 -13.06 -14.89
N ILE A 116 -34.89 -12.71 -16.12
CA ILE A 116 -35.65 -13.11 -17.32
C ILE A 116 -35.65 -14.63 -17.47
N LEU A 117 -34.49 -15.27 -17.38
CA LEU A 117 -34.38 -16.73 -17.49
C LEU A 117 -35.16 -17.43 -16.37
N SER A 118 -35.12 -16.92 -15.14
CA SER A 118 -35.90 -17.49 -14.03
C SER A 118 -37.40 -17.48 -14.34
N GLY A 119 -37.94 -16.36 -14.84
CA GLY A 119 -39.34 -16.28 -15.21
C GLY A 119 -39.73 -17.22 -16.36
N GLN A 120 -38.82 -17.43 -17.32
CA GLN A 120 -39.03 -18.41 -18.40
C GLN A 120 -39.05 -19.86 -17.88
N VAL A 121 -38.15 -20.19 -16.94
CA VAL A 121 -38.13 -21.50 -16.30
C VAL A 121 -39.44 -21.75 -15.54
N ASP A 122 -39.88 -20.79 -14.72
CA ASP A 122 -41.13 -20.91 -13.96
C ASP A 122 -42.33 -21.14 -14.88
N TYR A 123 -42.41 -20.40 -15.99
CA TYR A 123 -43.48 -20.56 -16.99
C TYR A 123 -43.48 -21.96 -17.63
N LEU A 124 -42.30 -22.44 -18.06
CA LEU A 124 -42.17 -23.76 -18.66
C LEU A 124 -42.46 -24.88 -17.65
N THR A 125 -42.08 -24.71 -16.38
CA THR A 125 -42.41 -25.67 -15.31
C THR A 125 -43.92 -25.84 -15.16
N VAL A 126 -44.70 -24.75 -15.23
CA VAL A 126 -46.17 -24.83 -15.19
C VAL A 126 -46.71 -25.56 -16.42
N GLN A 127 -46.24 -25.23 -17.62
CA GLN A 127 -46.70 -25.89 -18.86
C GLN A 127 -46.42 -27.40 -18.85
N VAL A 128 -45.25 -27.81 -18.38
CA VAL A 128 -44.90 -29.23 -18.28
C VAL A 128 -45.84 -29.94 -17.31
N ALA A 129 -46.12 -29.35 -16.14
CA ALA A 129 -47.04 -29.94 -15.17
C ALA A 129 -48.49 -30.07 -15.71
N ASP A 130 -48.96 -29.10 -16.49
CA ASP A 130 -50.28 -29.17 -17.13
C ASP A 130 -50.33 -30.24 -18.23
N LEU A 131 -49.27 -30.35 -19.04
CA LEU A 131 -49.16 -31.41 -20.06
C LEU A 131 -49.08 -32.81 -19.43
N GLU A 132 -48.34 -32.97 -18.34
CA GLU A 132 -48.26 -34.23 -17.60
C GLU A 132 -49.63 -34.68 -17.10
N LYS A 133 -50.46 -33.77 -16.58
CA LYS A 133 -51.85 -34.12 -16.20
C LYS A 133 -52.66 -34.61 -17.40
N VAL A 134 -52.60 -33.90 -18.53
CA VAL A 134 -53.39 -34.26 -19.73
C VAL A 134 -52.92 -35.57 -20.37
N CYS A 135 -51.63 -35.92 -20.26
CA CYS A 135 -51.07 -37.11 -20.89
C CYS A 135 -51.15 -38.38 -20.02
N PHE A 136 -51.27 -38.25 -18.69
CA PHE A 136 -51.18 -39.38 -17.77
C PHE A 136 -52.40 -39.56 -16.84
N GLU A 137 -53.40 -38.68 -16.89
CA GLU A 137 -54.77 -38.91 -16.37
C GLU A 137 -55.71 -39.46 -17.46
#